data_AF-A0A2E9W474-F1
#
_entry.id   AF-A0A2E9W474-F1
#
_cell.length_a   1.000
_cell.length_b   1.000
_cell.length_c   1.000
_cell.angle_alpha   90.00
_cell.angle_beta   90.00
_cell.angle_gamma   90.00
#
_symmetry.space_group_name_H-M   'P 1'
#
loop_
_entity.id
_entity.type
_entity.pdbx_description
1 polymer ?
#
loop_
_entity_poly.entity_id
_entity_poly.type
_entity_poly.pdbx_seq_one_letter_code
_entity_poly.pdbx_strand_id
1 'polypeptide(L)'
;MPYLHLPSTLLGIALVAAACAGDIQTTAPTATATPATTSPVTTSPVTTSPTGTPTILDWEATLIGGGTINGGDLAGHDTLFWFWAPT
;
A
#
# COMPACT_ATOMS: atom_id res chain seq x y z
N MET A 1 -39.89 31.46 -11.48
CA MET A 1 -38.44 31.81 -11.62
C MET A 1 -37.58 30.70 -10.99
N PRO A 2 -37.36 29.55 -11.66
CA PRO A 2 -36.70 28.37 -11.07
C PRO A 2 -35.19 28.27 -11.35
N TYR A 3 -34.55 29.32 -11.88
CA TYR A 3 -33.16 29.24 -12.39
C TYR A 3 -32.07 29.55 -11.35
N LEU A 4 -32.42 29.85 -10.10
CA LEU A 4 -31.44 30.28 -9.08
C LEU A 4 -30.75 29.14 -8.30
N HIS A 5 -31.17 27.89 -8.48
CA HIS A 5 -30.52 26.73 -7.85
C HIS A 5 -29.46 26.05 -8.73
N LEU A 6 -29.47 26.30 -10.04
CA LEU A 6 -28.50 25.75 -10.99
C LEU A 6 -27.05 26.23 -10.78
N PRO A 7 -26.74 27.49 -10.39
CA PRO A 7 -25.35 27.93 -10.26
C PRO A 7 -24.68 27.39 -8.99
N SER A 8 -25.45 27.09 -7.94
CA SER A 8 -24.91 26.68 -6.63
C SER A 8 -24.45 25.22 -6.63
N THR A 9 -25.12 24.33 -7.36
CA THR A 9 -24.70 22.93 -7.56
C THR A 9 -23.49 22.83 -8.48
N LEU A 10 -23.42 23.68 -9.52
CA LEU A 10 -22.29 23.71 -10.45
C LEU A 10 -20.99 24.15 -9.76
N LEU A 11 -21.07 25.11 -8.84
CA LEU A 11 -19.92 25.56 -8.05
C LEU A 11 -19.41 24.44 -7.12
N GLY A 12 -20.31 23.69 -6.46
CA GLY A 12 -19.92 22.58 -5.58
C GLY A 12 -19.18 21.45 -6.28
N ILE A 13 -19.60 21.10 -7.51
CA ILE A 13 -18.96 20.04 -8.30
C ILE A 13 -17.54 20.46 -8.75
N ALA A 14 -17.33 21.74 -9.07
CA ALA A 14 -16.03 22.27 -9.45
C ALA A 14 -15.00 22.21 -8.30
N LEU A 15 -15.44 22.47 -7.05
CA LEU A 15 -14.56 22.40 -5.88
C LEU A 15 -14.14 20.95 -5.54
N VAL A 16 -15.01 19.96 -5.75
CA VAL A 16 -14.68 18.53 -5.48
C VAL A 16 -13.70 17.96 -6.51
N ALA A 17 -13.75 18.41 -7.77
CA ALA A 17 -12.82 17.96 -8.81
C ALA A 17 -11.37 18.47 -8.60
N ALA A 18 -11.20 19.65 -8.00
CA ALA A 18 -9.88 20.22 -7.72
C ALA A 18 -9.14 19.50 -6.57
N ALA A 19 -9.85 18.80 -5.68
CA ALA A 19 -9.23 18.10 -4.55
C ALA A 19 -8.59 16.75 -4.93
N CYS A 20 -8.95 16.16 -6.08
CA CYS A 20 -8.31 14.94 -6.59
C CYS A 20 -7.19 15.21 -7.61
N ALA A 21 -6.99 16.47 -8.03
CA ALA A 21 -5.93 16.86 -8.96
C ALA A 21 -4.75 17.50 -8.20
N GLY A 22 -4.30 16.83 -7.15
CA GLY A 22 -3.12 17.21 -6.37
C GLY A 22 -1.98 16.24 -6.64
N ASP A 23 -1.48 16.18 -7.87
CA ASP A 23 -0.19 15.55 -8.15
C ASP A 23 0.91 16.47 -7.61
N ILE A 24 1.28 16.29 -6.35
CA ILE A 24 2.61 16.70 -5.90
C ILE A 24 3.57 15.67 -6.48
N GLN A 25 4.03 15.96 -7.70
CA GLN A 25 5.25 15.37 -8.26
C GLN A 25 6.42 15.88 -7.41
N THR A 26 6.62 15.26 -6.25
CA THR A 26 7.93 15.25 -5.61
C THR A 26 8.83 14.46 -6.54
N THR A 27 9.61 15.17 -7.36
CA THR A 27 10.70 14.56 -8.12
C THR A 27 11.65 13.92 -7.10
N ALA A 28 11.51 12.62 -6.89
CA ALA A 28 12.49 11.85 -6.17
C ALA A 28 13.82 11.97 -6.92
N PRO A 29 14.97 12.12 -6.23
CA PRO A 29 16.25 12.10 -6.91
C PRO A 29 16.37 10.79 -7.70
N THR A 30 16.75 10.89 -8.98
CA THR A 30 17.00 9.73 -9.83
C THR A 30 18.12 8.90 -9.20
N ALA A 31 17.77 7.83 -8.50
CA ALA A 31 18.73 6.84 -8.07
C ALA A 31 19.26 6.14 -9.32
N THR A 32 20.55 6.29 -9.60
CA THR A 32 21.25 5.44 -10.57
C THR A 32 21.13 4.01 -10.07
N ALA A 33 20.28 3.19 -10.72
CA ALA A 33 20.12 1.80 -10.36
C ALA A 33 21.41 1.05 -10.67
N THR A 34 22.14 0.64 -9.62
CA THR A 34 23.19 -0.37 -9.75
C THR A 34 22.53 -1.67 -10.24
N PRO A 35 23.09 -2.38 -11.23
CA PRO A 35 22.56 -3.67 -11.67
C PRO A 35 22.39 -4.59 -10.47
N ALA A 36 21.16 -5.08 -10.25
CA ALA A 36 20.89 -6.02 -9.18
C ALA A 36 21.64 -7.32 -9.49
N THR A 37 22.64 -7.65 -8.67
CA THR A 37 23.25 -8.98 -8.68
C THR A 37 22.21 -9.97 -8.19
N THR A 38 21.74 -10.86 -9.06
CA THR A 38 20.83 -11.94 -8.68
C THR A 38 21.51 -12.86 -7.68
N SER A 39 21.13 -12.79 -6.41
CA SER A 39 21.56 -13.77 -5.41
C SER A 39 20.92 -15.13 -5.70
N PRO A 40 21.64 -16.24 -5.48
CA PRO A 40 21.04 -17.57 -5.60
C PRO A 40 19.89 -17.71 -4.60
N VAL A 41 18.71 -18.07 -5.11
CA VAL A 41 17.55 -18.35 -4.27
C VAL A 41 17.77 -19.71 -3.61
N THR A 42 18.07 -19.71 -2.32
CA THR A 42 18.05 -20.93 -1.52
C THR A 42 16.64 -21.07 -0.95
N THR A 43 15.91 -22.08 -1.42
CA THR A 43 14.61 -22.44 -0.85
C THR A 43 14.83 -23.21 0.45
N SER A 44 14.50 -22.57 1.58
CA SER A 44 14.40 -23.28 2.85
C SER A 44 13.05 -24.00 2.94
N PRO A 45 12.99 -25.15 3.63
CA PRO A 45 11.72 -25.82 3.89
C PRO A 45 10.80 -24.90 4.70
N VAL A 46 9.54 -24.77 4.26
CA VAL A 46 8.51 -24.01 4.96
C VAL A 46 7.96 -24.89 6.08
N THR A 47 8.21 -24.50 7.33
CA THR A 47 7.54 -25.09 8.48
C THR A 47 6.13 -24.51 8.58
N THR A 48 5.13 -25.36 8.73
CA THR A 48 3.74 -24.96 8.95
C THR A 48 3.38 -25.09 10.43
N SER A 49 2.57 -24.16 10.92
CA SER A 49 1.96 -24.24 12.23
C SER A 49 0.87 -25.33 12.26
N PRO A 50 0.37 -25.71 13.46
CA PRO A 50 -0.73 -26.68 13.59
C PRO A 50 -2.02 -26.26 12.85
N THR A 51 -2.22 -24.96 12.63
CA THR A 51 -3.36 -24.39 11.89
C THR A 51 -3.13 -24.34 10.38
N GLY A 52 -1.98 -24.82 9.88
CA GLY A 52 -1.66 -24.87 8.44
C GLY A 52 -1.05 -23.58 7.90
N THR A 53 -0.93 -22.53 8.72
CA THR A 53 -0.27 -21.28 8.35
C THR A 53 1.25 -21.47 8.35
N PRO A 54 1.98 -21.02 7.32
CA PRO A 54 3.45 -20.98 7.37
C PRO A 54 3.93 -20.23 8.61
N THR A 55 4.88 -20.78 9.37
CA THR A 55 5.37 -20.16 10.63
C THR A 55 5.88 -18.73 10.42
N ILE A 56 6.43 -18.42 9.24
CA ILE A 56 6.88 -17.06 8.89
C ILE A 56 5.73 -16.04 8.78
N LEU A 57 4.49 -16.50 8.65
CA LEU A 57 3.28 -15.71 8.57
C LEU A 57 2.49 -15.71 9.89
N ASP A 58 3.00 -16.36 10.94
CA ASP A 58 2.35 -16.44 12.25
C ASP A 58 2.65 -15.18 13.09
N TRP A 59 2.12 -14.06 12.65
CA TRP A 59 2.25 -12.76 13.32
C TRP A 59 1.01 -11.90 13.11
N GLU A 60 0.83 -10.92 13.99
CA GLU A 60 -0.13 -9.83 13.82
C GLU A 60 0.59 -8.49 13.98
N ALA A 61 0.11 -7.48 13.26
CA ALA A 61 0.59 -6.12 13.39
C ALA A 61 -0.56 -5.11 13.35
N THR A 62 -0.45 -4.03 14.10
CA THR A 62 -1.40 -2.92 14.04
C THR A 62 -1.11 -2.01 12.85
N LEU A 63 -2.16 -1.65 12.12
CA LEU A 63 -2.05 -0.76 10.95
C LEU A 63 -1.99 0.71 11.38
N ILE A 64 -1.25 1.52 10.61
CA ILE A 64 -1.34 2.99 10.72
C ILE A 64 -2.74 3.42 10.28
N GLY A 65 -3.46 4.12 11.14
CA GLY A 65 -4.88 4.45 10.93
C GLY A 65 -5.86 3.52 11.68
N GLY A 66 -5.34 2.51 12.38
CA GLY A 66 -6.12 1.59 13.21
C GLY A 66 -6.43 0.26 12.52
N GLY A 67 -6.88 -0.71 13.32
CA GLY A 67 -7.07 -2.10 12.88
C GLY A 67 -5.80 -2.94 12.97
N THR A 68 -5.93 -4.20 12.57
CA THR A 68 -4.88 -5.22 12.65
C THR A 68 -4.78 -5.94 11.31
N ILE A 69 -3.55 -6.29 10.92
CA ILE A 69 -3.26 -7.22 9.84
C ILE A 69 -2.73 -8.52 10.44
N ASN A 70 -3.26 -9.65 9.98
CA ASN A 70 -2.77 -10.98 10.32
C ASN A 70 -1.90 -11.49 9.15
N GLY A 71 -0.69 -11.95 9.45
CA GLY A 71 0.23 -12.46 8.44
C GLY A 71 -0.31 -13.71 7.73
N GLY A 72 -1.11 -14.52 8.42
CA GLY A 72 -1.69 -15.74 7.88
C GLY A 72 -2.62 -15.51 6.69
N ASP A 73 -3.25 -14.34 6.61
CA ASP A 73 -4.09 -13.94 5.47
C ASP A 73 -3.29 -13.74 4.17
N LEU A 74 -1.95 -13.69 4.26
CA LEU A 74 -1.04 -13.58 3.11
C LEU A 74 -0.59 -14.95 2.58
N ALA A 75 -0.98 -16.05 3.23
CA ALA A 75 -0.58 -17.39 2.83
C ALA A 75 -1.13 -17.74 1.43
N GLY A 76 -0.25 -18.16 0.53
CA GLY A 76 -0.62 -18.50 -0.85
C GLY A 76 -0.74 -17.29 -1.79
N HIS A 77 -0.38 -16.08 -1.33
CA HIS A 77 -0.35 -14.87 -2.14
C HIS A 77 1.09 -14.43 -2.46
N ASP A 78 1.32 -13.98 -3.70
CA ASP A 78 2.57 -13.32 -4.07
C ASP A 78 2.67 -11.97 -3.34
N THR A 79 3.50 -11.93 -2.29
CA THR A 79 3.58 -10.79 -1.36
C THR A 79 4.98 -10.19 -1.33
N LEU A 80 5.08 -8.86 -1.46
CA LEU A 80 6.31 -8.09 -1.30
C LEU A 80 6.32 -7.39 0.06
N PHE A 81 7.34 -7.66 0.88
CA PHE A 81 7.59 -6.90 2.11
C PHE A 81 8.59 -5.76 1.84
N TRP A 82 8.15 -4.52 2.05
CA TRP A 82 8.98 -3.33 1.92
C TRP A 82 9.19 -2.66 3.27
N PHE A 83 10.43 -2.62 3.73
CA PHE A 83 10.81 -2.03 5.01
C PHE A 83 11.49 -0.67 4.78
N TRP A 84 11.07 0.33 5.55
CA TRP A 84 11.65 1.66 5.57
C TRP A 84 11.56 2.23 6.99
N ALA A 85 12.35 3.27 7.28
CA ALA A 85 12.31 3.98 8.55
C ALA A 85 12.28 5.49 8.30
N PRO A 86 11.47 6.27 9.03
CA PRO A 86 11.54 7.73 8.99
C PRO A 86 12.87 8.24 9.56
N THR A 87 13.29 9.42 9.11
CA THR A 87 14.45 10.16 9.64
C THR A 87 14.09 11.03 10.82
#